data_AF-A0A0G0TE74-F1
#
_entry.id   AF-A0A0G0TE74-F1
#
_cell.length_a   1.000
_cell.length_b   1.000
_cell.length_c   1.000
_cell.angle_alpha   90.00
_cell.angle_beta   90.00
_cell.angle_gamma   90.00
#
_symmetry.space_group_name_H-M   'P 1'
#
loop_
_entity.id
_entity.type
_entity.pdbx_description
1 polymer ?
#
loop_
_entity_poly.entity_id
_entity_poly.type
_entity_poly.pdbx_seq_one_letter_code
_entity_poly.pdbx_strand_id
1 'polypeptide(L)'
;MAIRKSAWTEAGRFNEELSNNEDYEFSQRLRRKRISIAFARDAIVYWEPRKNTIEAFIMFYRFALGDAEAGILRPKVVFIFVRYAIGLVMVVLFLKTDIFFSIIFLALGTFAYTVWAILKNFKYVKEAEAFYYLPLLQLVSDAAVLLGTSLGLIKRLGK
;
A
#
# COMPACT_ATOMS: atom_id res chain seq x y z
N MET A 1 -12.90 3.95 15.21
CA MET A 1 -14.05 4.61 14.55
C MET A 1 -15.22 4.59 15.51
N ALA A 2 -15.94 5.69 15.68
CA ALA A 2 -17.21 5.71 16.42
C ALA A 2 -18.37 5.71 15.42
N ILE A 3 -19.36 4.83 15.60
CA ILE A 3 -20.45 4.62 14.63
C ILE A 3 -21.78 4.60 15.38
N ARG A 4 -22.78 5.34 14.90
CA ARG A 4 -24.15 5.21 15.41
C ARG A 4 -24.72 3.85 15.00
N LYS A 5 -25.37 3.15 15.94
CA LYS A 5 -25.97 1.82 15.67
C LYS A 5 -26.95 1.83 14.49
N SER A 6 -27.69 2.94 14.31
CA SER A 6 -28.56 3.15 13.15
C SER A 6 -27.77 3.14 11.85
N ALA A 7 -26.72 3.96 11.73
CA ALA A 7 -25.85 4.02 10.55
C ALA A 7 -25.15 2.68 10.26
N TRP A 8 -24.72 1.94 11.29
CA TRP A 8 -24.16 0.60 11.14
C TRP A 8 -25.15 -0.40 10.54
N THR A 9 -26.40 -0.35 10.99
CA THR A 9 -27.47 -1.23 10.50
C THR A 9 -27.89 -0.83 9.08
N GLU A 10 -28.08 0.46 8.84
CA GLU A 10 -28.44 1.02 7.53
C GLU A 10 -27.37 0.71 6.47
N ALA A 11 -26.10 0.75 6.83
CA ALA A 11 -24.99 0.42 5.94
C ALA A 11 -24.85 -1.09 5.64
N GLY A 12 -25.54 -1.95 6.38
CA GLY A 12 -25.48 -3.41 6.23
C GLY A 12 -24.35 -4.06 7.02
N ARG A 13 -23.99 -3.49 8.19
CA ARG A 13 -23.00 -4.01 9.14
C ARG A 13 -21.61 -4.25 8.53
N PHE A 14 -20.67 -4.82 9.29
CA PHE A 14 -19.37 -5.22 8.74
C PHE A 14 -19.52 -6.47 7.87
N ASN A 15 -18.70 -6.59 6.83
CA ASN A 15 -18.69 -7.77 5.99
C ASN A 15 -17.87 -8.87 6.66
N GLU A 16 -18.53 -9.92 7.14
CA GLU A 16 -17.90 -11.04 7.86
C GLU A 16 -17.05 -11.93 6.95
N GLU A 17 -17.18 -11.84 5.63
CA GLU A 17 -16.32 -12.57 4.69
C GLU A 17 -14.92 -11.96 4.54
N LEU A 18 -14.72 -10.71 4.98
CA LEU A 18 -13.43 -10.03 4.90
C LEU A 18 -12.64 -10.29 6.19
N SER A 19 -11.53 -11.02 6.05
CA SER A 19 -10.63 -11.27 7.18
C SER A 19 -9.73 -10.07 7.51
N ASN A 20 -9.62 -9.11 6.59
CA ASN A 20 -8.79 -7.91 6.75
C ASN A 20 -9.52 -6.70 6.17
N ASN A 21 -9.34 -5.53 6.80
CA ASN A 21 -9.66 -4.23 6.22
C ASN A 21 -11.16 -4.04 5.92
N GLU A 22 -12.00 -4.74 6.69
CA GLU A 22 -13.46 -4.67 6.68
C GLU A 22 -13.97 -3.28 7.08
N ASP A 23 -13.20 -2.57 7.92
CA ASP A 23 -13.48 -1.22 8.37
C ASP A 23 -13.38 -0.20 7.23
N TYR A 24 -12.38 -0.35 6.36
CA TYR A 24 -12.22 0.51 5.19
C TYR A 24 -13.29 0.24 4.13
N GLU A 25 -13.60 -1.03 3.86
CA GLU A 25 -14.73 -1.40 2.99
C GLU A 25 -16.04 -0.79 3.50
N PHE A 26 -16.30 -0.93 4.80
CA PHE A 26 -17.48 -0.37 5.46
C PHE A 26 -17.52 1.15 5.33
N SER A 27 -16.38 1.85 5.49
CA SER A 27 -16.30 3.30 5.30
C SER A 27 -16.67 3.72 3.87
N GLN A 28 -16.30 2.93 2.85
CA GLN A 28 -16.70 3.20 1.46
C GLN A 28 -18.19 2.94 1.24
N ARG A 29 -18.80 1.95 1.91
CA ARG A 29 -20.26 1.76 1.90
C ARG A 29 -21.00 2.93 2.53
N LEU A 30 -20.54 3.45 3.68
CA LEU A 30 -21.12 4.65 4.29
C LEU A 30 -21.10 5.83 3.31
N ARG A 31 -19.96 6.06 2.64
CA ARG A 31 -19.84 7.13 1.62
C ARG A 31 -20.77 6.92 0.43
N ARG A 32 -20.86 5.69 -0.10
CA ARG A 32 -21.76 5.35 -1.23
C ARG A 32 -23.22 5.57 -0.88
N LYS A 33 -23.62 5.29 0.38
CA LYS A 33 -24.96 5.54 0.90
C LYS A 33 -25.19 6.99 1.34
N ARG A 34 -24.21 7.88 1.17
CA ARG A 34 -24.26 9.30 1.57
C ARG A 34 -24.60 9.49 3.06
N ILE A 35 -24.24 8.52 3.90
CA ILE A 35 -24.35 8.64 5.35
C ILE A 35 -23.30 9.66 5.82
N SER A 36 -23.70 10.58 6.70
CA SER A 36 -22.82 11.65 7.19
C SER A 36 -21.60 11.09 7.93
N ILE A 37 -20.40 11.52 7.54
CA ILE A 37 -19.14 11.21 8.21
C ILE A 37 -18.50 12.52 8.64
N ALA A 38 -18.11 12.62 9.90
CA ALA A 38 -17.38 13.77 10.44
C ALA A 38 -15.99 13.33 10.90
N PHE A 39 -14.98 14.16 10.62
CA PHE A 39 -13.61 13.95 11.09
C PHE A 39 -13.41 14.67 12.43
N ALA A 40 -13.25 13.91 13.52
CA ALA A 40 -12.99 14.45 14.84
C ALA A 40 -11.49 14.75 15.00
N ARG A 41 -11.07 15.94 14.56
CA ARG A 41 -9.65 16.36 14.54
C ARG A 41 -8.99 16.32 15.93
N ASP A 42 -9.73 16.63 16.97
CA ASP A 42 -9.23 16.74 18.35
C ASP A 42 -9.25 15.40 19.12
N ALA A 43 -9.70 14.32 18.47
CA ALA A 43 -9.69 13.00 19.07
C ALA A 43 -8.24 12.49 19.22
N ILE A 44 -7.82 12.23 20.46
CA ILE A 44 -6.51 11.66 20.76
C ILE A 44 -6.61 10.13 20.74
N VAL A 45 -5.77 9.50 19.94
CA VAL A 45 -5.65 8.04 19.86
C VAL A 45 -4.20 7.62 20.00
N TYR A 46 -3.95 6.63 20.84
CA TYR A 46 -2.63 6.01 20.95
C TYR A 46 -2.49 4.93 19.88
N TRP A 47 -1.36 4.93 19.20
CA TRP A 47 -1.04 3.94 18.19
C TRP A 47 0.36 3.39 18.43
N GLU A 48 0.47 2.06 18.43
CA GLU A 48 1.76 1.37 18.52
C GLU A 48 2.22 0.99 17.10
N PRO A 49 3.30 1.59 16.57
CA PRO A 49 3.86 1.19 15.29
C PRO A 49 4.45 -0.22 15.35
N ARG A 50 4.57 -0.85 14.18
CA ARG A 50 5.24 -2.15 14.05
C ARG A 50 6.72 -2.05 14.41
N LYS A 51 7.24 -3.05 15.12
CA LYS A 51 8.58 -3.00 15.73
C LYS A 51 9.70 -3.39 14.78
N ASN A 52 9.35 -4.11 13.71
CA ASN A 52 10.32 -4.62 12.74
C ASN A 52 9.74 -4.70 11.32
N THR A 53 10.63 -4.92 10.37
CA THR A 53 10.33 -4.98 8.95
C THR A 53 9.38 -6.12 8.56
N ILE A 54 9.44 -7.26 9.26
CA ILE A 54 8.57 -8.42 8.99
C ILE A 54 7.14 -8.08 9.39
N GLU A 55 6.94 -7.52 10.58
CA GLU A 55 5.63 -7.06 11.03
C GLU A 55 5.07 -5.95 10.12
N ALA A 56 5.92 -5.04 9.66
CA ALA A 56 5.52 -4.01 8.69
C ALA A 56 5.08 -4.63 7.36
N PHE A 57 5.83 -5.61 6.83
CA PHE A 57 5.47 -6.36 5.63
C PHE A 57 4.10 -7.04 5.79
N ILE A 58 3.89 -7.80 6.87
CA ILE A 58 2.62 -8.51 7.14
C ILE A 58 1.45 -7.52 7.19
N MET A 59 1.65 -6.37 7.84
CA MET A 59 0.64 -5.33 7.94
C MET A 59 0.26 -4.77 6.54
N PHE A 60 1.25 -4.34 5.75
CA PHE A 60 1.00 -3.82 4.40
C PHE A 60 0.38 -4.88 3.48
N TYR A 61 0.83 -6.12 3.60
CA TYR A 61 0.33 -7.26 2.85
C TYR A 61 -1.16 -7.49 3.15
N ARG A 62 -1.55 -7.53 4.43
CA ARG A 62 -2.94 -7.72 4.86
C ARG A 62 -3.85 -6.58 4.40
N PHE A 63 -3.37 -5.35 4.43
CA PHE A 63 -4.14 -4.20 3.91
C PHE A 63 -4.38 -4.31 2.41
N ALA A 64 -3.34 -4.60 1.62
CA ALA A 64 -3.46 -4.75 0.17
C ALA A 64 -4.32 -5.96 -0.21
N LEU A 65 -4.17 -7.08 0.51
CA LEU A 65 -4.99 -8.28 0.35
C LEU A 65 -6.47 -7.98 0.60
N GLY A 66 -6.80 -7.39 1.75
CA GLY A 66 -8.18 -7.07 2.12
C GLY A 66 -8.83 -6.03 1.19
N ASP A 67 -8.07 -5.01 0.77
CA ASP A 67 -8.54 -4.06 -0.25
C ASP A 67 -8.92 -4.80 -1.55
N ALA A 68 -8.06 -5.69 -2.05
CA ALA A 68 -8.30 -6.42 -3.29
C ALA A 68 -9.45 -7.44 -3.16
N GLU A 69 -9.56 -8.17 -2.04
CA GLU A 69 -10.69 -9.06 -1.73
C GLU A 69 -12.02 -8.27 -1.73
N ALA A 70 -12.03 -7.09 -1.11
CA ALA A 70 -13.17 -6.18 -1.10
C ALA A 70 -13.46 -5.53 -2.47
N GLY A 71 -12.57 -5.68 -3.46
CA GLY A 71 -12.73 -5.13 -4.81
C GLY A 71 -12.37 -3.66 -4.90
N ILE A 72 -11.54 -3.20 -3.96
CA ILE A 72 -11.07 -1.84 -3.87
C ILE A 72 -9.68 -1.78 -4.49
N LEU A 73 -9.57 -1.20 -5.67
CA LEU A 73 -8.28 -0.94 -6.31
C LEU A 73 -7.93 0.54 -6.18
N ARG A 74 -6.92 0.85 -5.35
CA ARG A 74 -6.45 2.23 -5.19
C ARG A 74 -5.59 2.65 -6.38
N PRO A 75 -5.70 3.90 -6.89
CA PRO A 75 -4.86 4.37 -7.99
C PRO A 75 -3.35 4.22 -7.74
N LYS A 76 -2.91 4.42 -6.48
CA LYS A 76 -1.50 4.24 -6.10
C LYS A 76 -1.00 2.81 -6.28
N VAL A 77 -1.86 1.80 -6.11
CA VAL A 77 -1.49 0.40 -6.32
C VAL A 77 -1.18 0.17 -7.80
N VAL A 78 -1.99 0.72 -8.71
CA VAL A 78 -1.73 0.66 -10.16
C VAL A 78 -0.35 1.25 -10.50
N PHE A 79 0.00 2.40 -9.92
CA PHE A 79 1.33 2.99 -10.12
C PHE A 79 2.48 2.14 -9.58
N ILE A 80 2.27 1.34 -8.53
CA ILE A 80 3.27 0.39 -8.05
C ILE A 80 3.45 -0.75 -9.07
N PHE A 81 2.37 -1.36 -9.55
CA PHE A 81 2.45 -2.40 -10.58
C PHE A 81 3.14 -1.90 -11.85
N VAL A 82 2.76 -0.71 -12.34
CA VAL A 82 3.39 -0.10 -13.53
C VAL A 82 4.88 0.15 -13.29
N ARG A 83 5.27 0.68 -12.13
CA ARG A 83 6.67 0.94 -11.80
C ARG A 83 7.53 -0.33 -11.85
N TYR A 84 7.04 -1.41 -11.26
CA TYR A 84 7.77 -2.68 -11.25
C TYR A 84 7.71 -3.41 -12.59
N ALA A 85 6.65 -3.24 -13.37
CA ALA A 85 6.59 -3.72 -14.76
C ALA A 85 7.64 -3.00 -15.63
N ILE A 86 7.76 -1.67 -15.52
CA ILE A 86 8.80 -0.90 -16.20
C ILE A 86 10.19 -1.37 -15.74
N GLY A 87 10.41 -1.52 -14.43
CA GLY A 87 11.67 -2.03 -13.89
C GLY A 87 12.03 -3.41 -14.44
N LEU A 88 11.06 -4.33 -14.53
CA LEU A 88 11.26 -5.65 -15.13
C LEU A 88 11.61 -5.56 -16.63
N VAL A 89 10.91 -4.73 -17.39
CA VAL A 89 11.23 -4.49 -18.81
C VAL A 89 12.65 -3.95 -18.95
N MET A 90 13.06 -3.00 -18.10
CA MET A 90 14.43 -2.47 -18.10
C MET A 90 15.47 -3.57 -17.83
N VAL A 91 15.20 -4.48 -16.88
CA VAL A 91 16.08 -5.63 -16.61
C VAL A 91 16.13 -6.59 -17.80
N VAL A 92 15.02 -6.87 -18.46
CA VAL A 92 15.00 -7.73 -19.66
C VAL A 92 15.77 -7.10 -20.82
N LEU A 93 15.63 -5.78 -21.01
CA LEU A 93 16.39 -5.04 -22.03
C LEU A 93 17.88 -5.02 -21.71
N PHE A 94 18.26 -4.85 -20.44
CA PHE A 94 19.65 -4.95 -19.97
C PHE A 94 20.28 -6.28 -20.40
N LEU A 95 19.56 -7.40 -20.24
CA LEU A 95 20.06 -8.73 -20.60
C LEU A 95 20.25 -8.93 -22.11
N LYS A 96 19.70 -8.06 -22.95
CA LYS A 96 19.70 -8.17 -24.42
C LYS A 96 20.55 -7.11 -25.14
N THR A 97 21.09 -6.14 -24.42
CA THR A 97 21.76 -4.96 -25.00
C THR A 97 23.19 -4.84 -24.49
N ASP A 98 23.93 -3.85 -25.01
CA ASP A 98 25.29 -3.56 -24.57
C ASP A 98 25.34 -3.37 -23.04
N ILE A 99 26.26 -4.07 -22.40
CA ILE A 99 26.32 -4.16 -20.95
C ILE A 99 26.68 -2.82 -20.29
N PHE A 100 27.46 -1.96 -20.96
CA PHE A 100 27.94 -0.71 -20.37
C PHE A 100 26.79 0.31 -20.21
N PHE A 101 26.06 0.59 -21.29
CA PHE A 101 24.92 1.52 -21.24
C PHE A 101 23.80 1.01 -20.33
N SER A 102 23.61 -0.31 -20.30
CA SER A 102 22.59 -0.94 -19.49
C SER A 102 22.90 -0.85 -17.99
N ILE A 103 24.17 -0.99 -17.58
CA ILE A 103 24.61 -0.77 -16.19
C ILE A 103 24.34 0.68 -15.76
N ILE A 104 24.72 1.66 -16.58
CA ILE A 104 24.52 3.09 -16.29
C ILE A 104 23.03 3.39 -16.11
N PHE A 105 22.20 2.89 -17.03
CA PHE A 105 20.77 3.15 -17.00
C PHE A 105 20.09 2.52 -15.77
N LEU A 106 20.47 1.28 -15.42
CA LEU A 106 19.98 0.61 -14.22
C LEU A 106 20.41 1.37 -12.95
N ALA A 107 21.67 1.79 -12.88
CA ALA A 107 22.20 2.56 -11.76
C ALA A 107 21.45 3.89 -11.57
N LEU A 108 21.20 4.64 -12.66
CA LEU A 108 20.43 5.88 -12.64
C LEU A 108 18.98 5.64 -12.19
N GLY A 109 18.35 4.57 -12.67
CA GLY A 109 16.98 4.20 -12.27
C GLY A 109 16.89 3.86 -10.78
N THR A 110 17.79 3.03 -10.27
CA THR A 110 17.87 2.67 -8.84
C THR A 110 18.17 3.89 -7.99
N PHE A 111 19.08 4.77 -8.42
CA PHE A 111 19.40 6.01 -7.74
C PHE A 111 18.17 6.93 -7.66
N ALA A 112 17.50 7.17 -8.80
CA ALA A 112 16.30 8.01 -8.85
C ALA A 112 15.17 7.45 -7.96
N TYR A 113 14.95 6.14 -7.97
CA TYR A 113 13.98 5.47 -7.09
C TYR A 113 14.31 5.68 -5.62
N THR A 114 15.57 5.50 -5.24
CA THR A 114 16.05 5.63 -3.85
C THR A 114 15.91 7.07 -3.35
N VAL A 115 16.36 8.03 -4.15
CA VAL A 115 16.24 9.47 -3.82
C VAL A 115 14.78 9.87 -3.69
N TRP A 116 13.91 9.43 -4.61
CA TRP A 116 12.47 9.69 -4.51
C TRP A 116 11.84 9.10 -3.24
N ALA A 117 12.23 7.86 -2.87
CA ALA A 117 11.73 7.18 -1.67
C ALA A 117 12.10 7.93 -0.39
N ILE A 118 13.31 8.53 -0.35
CA ILE A 118 13.77 9.37 0.75
C ILE A 118 13.02 10.70 0.76
N LEU A 119 13.10 11.48 -0.33
CA LEU A 119 12.59 12.85 -0.39
C LEU A 119 11.12 12.97 0.00
N LYS A 120 10.27 12.02 -0.43
CA LYS A 120 8.83 12.08 -0.16
C LYS A 120 8.47 11.90 1.32
N ASN A 121 9.31 11.20 2.08
CA ASN A 121 9.05 10.83 3.47
C ASN A 121 9.97 11.53 4.48
N PHE A 122 11.10 12.09 4.03
CA PHE A 122 12.08 12.73 4.91
C PHE A 122 11.48 13.89 5.72
N LYS A 123 10.46 14.58 5.17
CA LYS A 123 9.71 15.64 5.87
C LYS A 123 9.05 15.18 7.20
N TYR A 124 8.84 13.87 7.39
CA TYR A 124 8.20 13.31 8.58
C TYR A 124 9.17 12.81 9.65
N VAL A 125 10.37 12.39 9.27
CA VAL A 125 11.29 11.67 10.18
C VAL A 125 12.57 12.47 10.46
N LYS A 126 13.02 13.38 9.57
CA LYS A 126 14.13 14.35 9.76
C LYS A 126 15.39 13.88 10.52
N GLU A 127 15.63 12.57 10.55
CA GLU A 127 16.74 11.90 11.22
C GLU A 127 17.70 11.31 10.18
N ALA A 128 18.97 11.11 10.53
CA ALA A 128 19.98 10.58 9.61
C ALA A 128 19.68 9.12 9.24
N GLU A 129 19.09 8.37 10.16
CA GLU A 129 18.66 6.99 10.03
C GLU A 129 17.60 6.85 8.92
N ALA A 130 16.86 7.91 8.60
CA ALA A 130 15.85 7.91 7.56
C ALA A 130 16.43 7.62 6.17
N PHE A 131 17.70 7.94 5.91
CA PHE A 131 18.36 7.63 4.64
C PHE A 131 18.47 6.13 4.39
N TYR A 132 18.56 5.32 5.45
CA TYR A 132 18.57 3.86 5.37
C TYR A 132 17.15 3.27 5.43
N TYR A 133 16.35 3.70 6.40
CA TYR A 133 15.03 3.08 6.63
C TYR A 133 13.98 3.43 5.58
N LEU A 134 14.00 4.64 4.98
CA LEU A 134 12.98 5.03 4.02
C LEU A 134 13.03 4.21 2.71
N PRO A 135 14.20 3.99 2.08
CA PRO A 135 14.30 3.07 0.94
C PRO A 135 13.91 1.64 1.30
N LEU A 136 14.35 1.15 2.48
CA LEU A 136 14.03 -0.20 2.94
C LEU A 136 12.51 -0.39 3.12
N LEU A 137 11.85 0.51 3.85
CA LEU A 137 10.41 0.48 4.05
C LEU A 137 9.64 0.65 2.73
N GLN A 138 10.18 1.43 1.79
CA GLN A 138 9.59 1.58 0.48
C GLN A 138 9.56 0.25 -0.27
N LEU A 139 10.69 -0.45 -0.37
CA LEU A 139 10.77 -1.77 -1.01
C LEU A 139 9.86 -2.80 -0.32
N VAL A 140 9.86 -2.80 1.02
CA VAL A 140 9.04 -3.70 1.83
C VAL A 140 7.55 -3.46 1.59
N SER A 141 7.12 -2.19 1.60
CA SER A 141 5.73 -1.82 1.34
C SER A 141 5.31 -2.14 -0.10
N ASP A 142 6.16 -1.86 -1.10
CA ASP A 142 5.86 -2.14 -2.50
C ASP A 142 5.74 -3.66 -2.73
N ALA A 143 6.65 -4.47 -2.20
CA ALA A 143 6.60 -5.93 -2.29
C ALA A 143 5.34 -6.50 -1.62
N ALA A 144 5.01 -6.02 -0.42
CA ALA A 144 3.82 -6.42 0.31
C ALA A 144 2.53 -6.06 -0.46
N VAL A 145 2.47 -4.87 -1.06
CA VAL A 145 1.31 -4.41 -1.84
C VAL A 145 1.17 -5.20 -3.13
N LEU A 146 2.25 -5.45 -3.87
CA LEU A 146 2.24 -6.27 -5.08
C LEU A 146 1.71 -7.67 -4.79
N LEU A 147 2.27 -8.33 -3.76
CA LEU A 147 1.87 -9.69 -3.38
C LEU A 147 0.43 -9.73 -2.86
N GLY A 148 0.09 -8.85 -1.90
CA GLY A 148 -1.24 -8.81 -1.29
C GLY A 148 -2.33 -8.52 -2.31
N THR A 149 -2.12 -7.53 -3.18
CA THR A 149 -3.10 -7.20 -4.23
C THR A 149 -3.27 -8.36 -5.21
N SER A 150 -2.16 -8.98 -5.65
CA SER A 150 -2.22 -10.09 -6.62
C SER A 150 -3.00 -11.28 -6.05
N LEU A 151 -2.68 -11.71 -4.82
CA LEU A 151 -3.36 -12.82 -4.17
C LEU A 151 -4.83 -12.50 -3.85
N GLY A 152 -5.14 -11.26 -3.47
CA GLY A 152 -6.51 -10.83 -3.20
C GLY A 152 -7.37 -10.81 -4.46
N LEU A 153 -6.81 -10.36 -5.59
CA LEU A 153 -7.49 -10.41 -6.88
C LEU A 153 -7.74 -11.86 -7.33
N ILE A 154 -6.75 -12.75 -7.20
CA ILE A 154 -6.91 -14.18 -7.52
C ILE A 154 -8.03 -14.79 -6.68
N LYS A 155 -8.02 -14.57 -5.36
CA LYS A 155 -9.04 -15.09 -4.45
C LYS A 155 -10.44 -14.53 -4.77
N ARG A 156 -10.53 -13.27 -5.19
CA ARG A 156 -11.79 -12.66 -5.61
C ARG A 156 -12.31 -13.23 -6.93
N LEU A 157 -11.43 -13.51 -7.90
CA LEU A 157 -11.82 -14.10 -9.20
C LEU A 157 -12.23 -15.58 -9.07
N GLY A 158 -11.74 -16.28 -8.05
CA GLY A 158 -12.14 -17.65 -7.74
C GLY A 158 -13.42 -17.79 -6.92
N LYS A 159 -14.03 -16.68 -6.48
CA LYS A 159 -15.37 -16.64 -5.88
C LYS A 159 -16.41 -16.33 -6.95
#